data_AF-A0A2E0PAQ4-F1
#
_entry.id   AF-A0A2E0PAQ4-F1
#
_cell.length_a   1.000
_cell.length_b   1.000
_cell.length_c   1.000
_cell.angle_alpha   90.00
_cell.angle_beta   90.00
_cell.angle_gamma   90.00
#
_symmetry.space_group_name_H-M   'P 1'
#
loop_
_entity.id
_entity.type
_entity.pdbx_description
1 polymer ?
#
loop_
_entity_poly.entity_id
_entity_poly.type
_entity_poly.pdbx_seq_one_letter_code
_entity_poly.pdbx_strand_id
1 'polypeptide(L)' 'MTRWEYMVQDGGYISDATSMSTRLNLLGKQGWEFVETRNIQLPNHPTIQSYYILKRPLPEKKATTKKTTKKT' A
#
# COMPACT_ATOMS: atom_id res chain seq x y z
N MET A 1 -17.87 -4.81 -15.72
CA MET A 1 -17.64 -3.92 -14.56
C MET A 1 -16.28 -4.23 -13.98
N THR A 2 -15.35 -3.27 -14.04
CA THR A 2 -14.01 -3.44 -13.45
C THR A 2 -14.11 -3.40 -11.93
N ARG A 3 -13.68 -4.47 -11.26
CA ARG A 3 -13.60 -4.53 -9.79
C ARG A 3 -12.22 -4.06 -9.35
N TRP A 4 -12.16 -3.34 -8.23
CA TRP A 4 -10.93 -2.75 -7.69
C TRP A 4 -10.60 -3.35 -6.33
N GLU A 5 -9.32 -3.60 -6.08
CA GLU A 5 -8.77 -4.04 -4.80
C GLU A 5 -8.10 -2.83 -4.17
N TYR A 6 -8.35 -2.61 -2.87
CA TYR A 6 -7.77 -1.51 -2.12
C TYR A 6 -6.84 -2.05 -1.03
N MET A 7 -5.77 -1.31 -0.78
CA MET A 7 -4.76 -1.60 0.22
C MET A 7 -4.47 -0.33 1.03
N VAL A 8 -4.33 -0.50 2.33
CA VAL A 8 -3.78 0.53 3.22
C VAL A 8 -2.33 0.16 3.52
N GLN A 9 -1.40 0.98 3.06
CA GLN A 9 0.01 0.85 3.36
C GLN A 9 0.36 1.82 4.50
N ASP A 10 0.88 1.29 5.60
CA ASP A 10 1.47 2.14 6.65
C ASP A 10 2.61 2.96 6.02
N GLY A 11 2.45 4.27 6.09
CA GLY A 11 3.47 5.24 5.73
C GLY A 11 4.43 5.51 6.89
N GLY A 12 4.01 5.19 8.11
CA GLY A 12 4.75 5.42 9.35
C GLY A 12 4.67 6.88 9.79
N TYR A 13 5.55 7.22 10.73
CA TYR A 13 5.82 8.59 11.14
C TYR A 13 6.79 9.20 10.12
N ILE A 14 6.26 9.77 9.04
CA ILE A 14 7.07 10.14 7.89
C ILE A 14 7.84 11.42 8.20
N SER A 15 9.09 11.26 8.57
CA SER A 15 10.08 12.34 8.58
C SER A 15 10.89 12.41 7.28
N ASP A 16 10.90 11.36 6.46
CA ASP A 16 11.73 11.27 5.25
C ASP A 16 10.93 10.92 3.98
N ALA A 17 10.85 11.88 3.05
CA ALA A 17 10.13 11.74 1.78
C ALA A 17 10.79 10.75 0.81
N THR A 18 12.09 10.50 0.94
CA THR A 18 12.88 9.61 0.05
C THR A 18 12.50 8.14 0.27
N SER A 19 12.38 7.73 1.53
CA SER A 19 11.98 6.40 1.96
C SER A 19 10.56 6.06 1.49
N MET A 20 9.66 7.05 1.55
CA MET A 20 8.30 6.95 1.05
C MET A 20 8.25 6.78 -0.47
N SER A 21 8.99 7.60 -1.21
CA SER A 21 9.04 7.55 -2.69
C SER A 21 9.54 6.18 -3.17
N THR A 22 10.54 5.62 -2.51
CA THR A 22 11.05 4.27 -2.80
C THR A 22 9.97 3.20 -2.60
N ARG A 23 9.22 3.26 -1.49
CA ARG A 23 8.15 2.29 -1.21
C ARG A 23 7.00 2.40 -2.20
N LEU A 24 6.55 3.61 -2.52
CA LEU A 24 5.50 3.83 -3.53
C LEU A 24 5.95 3.37 -4.93
N ASN A 25 7.21 3.60 -5.30
CA ASN A 25 7.76 3.09 -6.57
C ASN A 25 7.76 1.57 -6.65
N LEU A 26 8.07 0.87 -5.55
CA LEU A 26 7.99 -0.60 -5.50
C LEU A 26 6.55 -1.10 -5.65
N LEU A 27 5.59 -0.44 -5.00
CA LEU A 27 4.17 -0.78 -5.11
C LEU A 27 3.62 -0.49 -6.51
N GLY A 28 4.04 0.61 -7.14
CA GLY A 28 3.75 0.91 -8.54
C GLY A 28 4.21 -0.19 -9.49
N LYS A 29 5.43 -0.74 -9.28
CA LYS A 29 5.93 -1.90 -10.05
C LYS A 29 5.12 -3.18 -9.82
N GLN A 30 4.39 -3.30 -8.71
CA GLN A 30 3.48 -4.40 -8.42
C GLN A 30 2.05 -4.16 -8.94
N GLY A 31 1.82 -3.07 -9.67
CA GLY A 31 0.53 -2.71 -10.26
C GLY A 31 -0.41 -1.97 -9.31
N TRP A 32 0.10 -1.47 -8.18
CA TRP A 32 -0.67 -0.63 -7.27
C TRP A 32 -0.58 0.84 -7.69
N GLU A 33 -1.75 1.47 -7.80
CA GLU A 33 -1.91 2.89 -8.09
C GLU A 33 -2.17 3.63 -6.78
N PHE A 34 -1.44 4.72 -6.54
CA PHE A 34 -1.67 5.60 -5.40
C PHE A 34 -3.01 6.34 -5.55
N VAL A 35 -3.76 6.44 -4.45
CA VAL A 35 -5.06 7.14 -4.42
C VAL A 35 -4.99 8.37 -3.54
N GLU A 36 -4.71 8.19 -2.24
CA GLU A 36 -4.71 9.28 -1.27
C GLU A 36 -3.80 8.97 -0.08
N THR A 37 -3.43 10.03 0.64
CA THR A 37 -2.76 9.97 1.93
C THR A 37 -3.74 10.34 3.02
N ARG A 38 -3.84 9.51 4.06
CA ARG A 38 -4.58 9.83 5.28
C ARG A 38 -3.63 10.07 6.43
N ASN A 39 -3.76 11.24 7.04
CA ASN A 39 -2.98 11.63 8.20
C ASN A 39 -3.86 11.53 9.44
N ILE A 40 -3.42 10.74 10.42
CA ILE A 40 -4.09 10.57 11.70
C ILE A 40 -3.19 11.17 12.78
N GLN A 41 -3.67 12.25 13.39
CA GLN A 41 -3.07 12.83 14.60
C GLN A 41 -3.70 12.12 15.80
N LEU A 42 -2.92 11.28 16.49
CA LEU A 42 -3.39 10.66 17.72
C LEU A 42 -3.44 11.72 18.84
N PRO A 43 -4.50 11.77 19.66
CA PRO A 43 -4.73 12.87 20.62
C PRO A 43 -3.63 13.05 21.69
N ASN A 44 -2.81 12.02 21.93
CA ASN A 44 -1.72 12.05 22.92
C ASN A 44 -0.35 11.70 22.31
N HIS A 45 -0.19 11.81 20.99
CA HIS A 45 1.09 11.55 20.33
C HIS A 45 1.54 12.81 19.58
N PRO A 46 2.80 13.28 19.70
CA PRO A 46 3.25 14.49 19.03
C PRO A 46 3.41 14.33 17.51
N THR A 47 3.32 13.09 17.00
CA THR A 47 3.62 12.77 15.61
C THR A 47 2.36 12.33 14.86
N ILE A 48 2.20 12.87 13.66
CA ILE A 48 1.20 12.45 12.68
C ILE A 48 1.59 11.08 12.14
N GLN A 49 0.65 10.13 12.17
CA GLN A 49 0.80 8.86 11.46
C GLN A 49 0.16 8.98 10.08
N SER A 50 0.92 8.66 9.04
CA SER A 50 0.43 8.72 7.66
C SER A 50 0.13 7.31 7.15
N TYR A 51 -1.00 7.17 6.46
CA TYR A 51 -1.43 5.96 5.77
C TYR A 51 -1.64 6.26 4.29
N TYR A 52 -1.23 5.34 3.44
CA TYR A 52 -1.41 5.45 2.00
C TYR A 52 -2.48 4.49 1.54
N ILE A 53 -3.45 5.01 0.81
CA ILE A 53 -4.47 4.21 0.15
C ILE A 53 -4.00 3.99 -1.28
N LEU A 54 -3.87 2.72 -1.65
CA LEU A 54 -3.55 2.29 -3.00
C LEU A 54 -4.66 1.40 -3.54
N LYS A 55 -4.84 1.40 -4.85
CA LYS A 55 -5.80 0.53 -5.54
C LYS A 55 -5.15 -0.19 -6.71
N ARG A 56 -5.69 -1.32 -7.12
CA ARG A 56 -5.34 -1.99 -8.37
C ARG A 56 -6.55 -2.70 -8.95
N PRO A 57 -6.64 -2.93 -10.27
CA PRO A 57 -7.72 -3.72 -10.83
C PRO A 57 -7.63 -5.14 -10.27
N LEU A 58 -8.75 -5.71 -9.81
CA LEU A 58 -8.81 -7.14 -9.51
C LEU A 58 -8.50 -7.86 -10.83
N PRO A 59 -7.54 -8.80 -10.84
CA PRO A 59 -7.44 -9.70 -11.97
C PRO A 59 -8.78 -10.41 -12.10
N GLU A 60 -9.45 -10.21 -13.24
CA GLU A 60 -10.60 -11.04 -13.60
C GLU A 60 -10.13 -12.48 -13.54
N LYS A 61 -10.69 -13.27 -12.61
CA LYS A 61 -10.17 -14.59 -12.19
C LYS A 61 -9.61 -15.38 -13.38
N LYS A 62 -8.30 -15.28 -13.62
CA LYS A 62 -7.54 -16.31 -14.32
C LYS A 62 -6.90 -17.14 -13.22
N ALA A 63 -7.22 -18.43 -13.25
CA ALA A 63 -6.83 -19.43 -12.27
C ALA A 63 -5.32 -19.43 -11.97
N THR A 64 -4.96 -20.03 -10.83
CA THR A 64 -3.60 -20.47 -10.40
C THR A 64 -2.59 -19.35 -10.08
N THR A 65 -1.84 -19.31 -8.97
CA THR A 65 -1.36 -20.35 -8.06
C THR A 65 -0.95 -19.68 -6.74
N LYS A 66 -1.42 -20.17 -5.58
CA LYS A 66 -0.81 -19.82 -4.28
C LYS A 66 0.60 -20.42 -4.27
N LYS A 67 1.64 -19.61 -4.48
CA LYS A 67 3.03 -20.03 -4.25
C LYS A 67 3.29 -19.98 -2.74
N THR A 68 2.80 -20.99 -2.03
CA THR A 68 3.21 -21.26 -0.65
C THR A 68 4.62 -21.81 -0.72
N THR A 69 5.62 -20.96 -0.51
CA THR A 69 7.01 -21.39 -0.33
C THR A 69 7.12 -22.10 1.02
N LYS A 70 6.95 -23.41 1.02
CA LYS A 70 7.33 -24.27 2.16
C LYS A 70 8.84 -24.47 2.10
N LYS A 71 9.56 -23.79 2.99
CA LYS A 71 11.00 -23.99 3.23
C LYS A 71 11.17 -25.38 3.88
N THR A 72 11.94 -26.25 3.24
CA THR A 72 12.49 -27.48 3.84
C THR A 72 13.99 -27.34 3.84
#